data_AF-A0A7F8RC93-F1
#
_entry.id   AF-A0A7F8RC93-F1
#
_cell.length_a   1.000
_cell.length_b   1.000
_cell.length_c   1.000
_cell.angle_alpha   90.00
_cell.angle_beta   90.00
_cell.angle_gamma   90.00
#
_symmetry.space_group_name_H-M   'P 1'
#
loop_
_entity.id
_entity.type
_entity.pdbx_description
1 polymer ?
#
loop_
_entity_poly.entity_id
_entity_poly.type
_entity_poly.pdbx_seq_one_letter_code
_entity_poly.pdbx_strand_id
1 'polypeptide(L)'
;MQEEEWDCVFFHDVNLLPEDDCNLYICDIYPPHVSVATDKFNYKLQLSGMLLSRPHRLFGRYHMLEGQDPSHQQSPQSPGLLASIRRRWQQDGINSLGYRLLSKELQPLYTSLTVDINFPTSQP
;
A
#
# COMPACT_ATOMS: atom_id res chain seq x y z
N MET A 1 -9.84 -20.61 -15.08
CA MET A 1 -9.53 -19.71 -13.94
C MET A 1 -10.81 -18.95 -13.66
N GLN A 2 -11.46 -19.19 -12.52
CA GLN A 2 -12.51 -18.29 -12.06
C GLN A 2 -11.82 -16.99 -11.63
N GLU A 3 -12.39 -15.86 -12.03
CA GLU A 3 -12.07 -14.58 -11.39
C GLU A 3 -12.59 -14.71 -9.95
N GLU A 4 -11.68 -14.68 -8.98
CA GLU A 4 -12.06 -14.69 -7.58
C GLU A 4 -12.67 -13.33 -7.25
N GLU A 5 -13.86 -13.35 -6.67
CA GLU A 5 -14.56 -12.16 -6.23
C GLU A 5 -14.00 -11.76 -4.85
N TRP A 6 -13.26 -10.67 -4.81
CA TRP A 6 -12.64 -10.16 -3.58
C TRP A 6 -13.45 -9.00 -3.01
N ASP A 7 -13.91 -9.15 -1.77
CA ASP A 7 -14.59 -8.09 -1.03
C ASP A 7 -13.64 -7.13 -0.30
N CYS A 8 -12.35 -7.49 -0.19
CA CYS A 8 -11.34 -6.75 0.57
C CYS A 8 -9.98 -6.81 -0.12
N VAL A 9 -9.27 -5.68 -0.17
CA VAL A 9 -7.90 -5.56 -0.67
C VAL A 9 -7.02 -4.94 0.40
N PHE A 10 -5.90 -5.60 0.71
CA PHE A 10 -4.94 -5.16 1.71
C PHE A 10 -3.61 -4.79 1.04
N PHE A 11 -3.23 -3.52 1.11
CA PHE A 11 -1.96 -3.02 0.56
C PHE A 11 -0.87 -3.09 1.62
N HIS A 12 0.22 -3.79 1.32
CA HIS A 12 1.27 -4.06 2.29
C HIS A 12 2.64 -4.12 1.61
N ASP A 13 3.59 -3.32 2.10
CA ASP A 13 4.95 -3.32 1.57
C ASP A 13 5.64 -4.65 1.84
N VAL A 14 6.42 -5.14 0.88
CA VAL A 14 7.13 -6.43 0.98
C VAL A 14 8.21 -6.45 2.07
N ASN A 15 8.65 -5.29 2.54
CA ASN A 15 9.70 -5.14 3.55
C ASN A 15 9.17 -4.74 4.94
N LEU A 16 7.86 -4.72 5.15
CA LEU A 16 7.27 -4.53 6.47
C LEU A 16 6.83 -5.89 7.00
N LEU A 17 7.19 -6.23 8.23
CA LEU A 17 6.71 -7.44 8.89
C LEU A 17 5.99 -7.08 10.19
N PRO A 18 4.75 -7.56 10.43
CA PRO A 18 4.09 -7.36 11.71
C PRO A 18 4.83 -8.12 12.81
N GLU A 19 5.01 -7.48 13.96
CA GLU A 19 5.70 -8.08 15.11
C GLU A 19 4.77 -8.91 16.00
N ASP A 20 3.46 -8.81 15.78
CA ASP A 20 2.43 -9.42 16.60
C ASP A 20 1.29 -9.95 15.72
N ASP A 21 0.87 -11.19 15.96
CA ASP A 21 -0.15 -11.89 15.18
C ASP A 21 -1.59 -11.44 15.51
N CYS A 22 -1.77 -10.63 16.57
CA CYS A 22 -3.04 -9.98 16.87
C CYS A 22 -3.33 -8.79 15.95
N ASN A 23 -2.37 -8.38 15.10
CA ASN A 23 -2.58 -7.38 14.07
C ASN A 23 -3.16 -8.03 12.80
N LEU A 24 -4.50 -8.11 12.76
CA LEU A 24 -5.23 -8.84 11.74
C LEU A 24 -5.25 -8.13 10.38
N TYR A 25 -5.07 -8.90 9.31
CA TYR A 25 -5.11 -8.43 7.91
C TYR A 25 -6.55 -8.51 7.38
N ILE A 26 -7.41 -7.61 7.89
CA ILE A 26 -8.84 -7.56 7.56
C ILE A 26 -9.26 -6.13 7.20
N CYS A 27 -10.31 -6.02 6.38
CA CYS A 27 -10.99 -4.75 6.14
C CYS A 27 -11.95 -4.40 7.29
N ASP A 28 -12.20 -3.11 7.47
CA ASP A 28 -13.09 -2.54 8.49
C ASP A 28 -13.92 -1.41 7.84
N ILE A 29 -14.92 -0.86 8.57
CA ILE A 29 -15.79 0.23 8.13
C ILE A 29 -14.97 1.47 7.75
N TYR A 30 -13.87 1.72 8.47
CA TYR A 30 -12.87 2.71 8.12
C TYR A 30 -11.64 2.02 7.54
N PRO A 31 -10.94 2.64 6.57
CA PRO A 31 -9.72 2.07 6.02
C PRO A 31 -8.66 1.92 7.14
N PRO A 32 -8.16 0.70 7.36
CA PRO A 32 -7.22 0.44 8.44
C PRO A 32 -5.82 0.91 8.10
N HIS A 33 -5.15 1.51 9.08
CA HIS A 33 -3.72 1.77 9.04
C HIS A 33 -3.01 0.88 10.05
N VAL A 34 -2.65 -0.32 9.61
CA VAL A 34 -2.11 -1.40 10.46
C VAL A 34 -0.67 -1.16 10.91
N SER A 35 0.16 -0.51 10.08
CA SER A 35 1.56 -0.20 10.38
C SER A 35 1.68 1.05 11.26
N VAL A 36 1.09 0.97 12.45
CA VAL A 36 0.91 2.10 13.38
C VAL A 36 2.25 2.65 13.87
N ALA A 37 3.21 1.76 14.12
CA ALA A 37 4.52 2.10 14.65
C ALA A 37 5.58 1.19 14.03
N THR A 38 6.58 1.78 13.38
CA THR A 38 7.71 1.02 12.83
C THR A 38 8.99 1.26 13.62
N ASP A 39 9.84 0.24 13.67
CA ASP A 39 11.16 0.29 14.30
C ASP A 39 12.07 1.40 13.73
N LYS A 40 12.03 1.65 12.41
CA LYS A 40 12.75 2.74 11.73
C LYS A 40 12.47 4.12 12.32
N PHE A 41 11.26 4.34 12.85
CA PHE A 41 10.86 5.59 13.50
C PHE A 41 10.87 5.48 15.03
N ASN A 42 11.60 4.51 15.61
CA ASN A 42 11.63 4.21 17.03
C ASN A 42 10.23 4.01 17.63
N TYR A 43 9.33 3.36 16.87
CA TYR A 43 7.94 3.11 17.23
C TYR A 43 7.12 4.37 17.60
N LYS A 44 7.54 5.54 17.11
CA LYS A 44 6.78 6.79 17.25
C LYS A 44 5.56 6.73 16.34
N LEU A 45 4.41 7.09 16.91
CA LEU A 45 3.13 7.08 16.20
C LEU A 45 3.15 8.14 15.08
N GLN A 46 2.84 7.71 13.86
CA GLN A 46 2.64 8.61 12.72
C GLN A 46 1.15 8.86 12.51
N LEU A 47 0.72 10.09 12.80
CA LEU A 47 -0.66 10.53 12.60
C LEU A 47 -0.82 11.14 11.21
N SER A 48 -1.84 10.71 10.47
CA SER A 48 -2.05 11.09 9.07
C SER A 48 -3.18 12.11 8.87
N GLY A 49 -3.81 12.61 9.94
CA GLY A 49 -4.90 13.59 9.86
C GLY A 49 -6.19 13.09 9.19
N MET A 50 -6.22 11.83 8.77
CA MET A 50 -7.38 11.15 8.18
C MET A 50 -8.09 10.31 9.24
N LEU A 51 -9.40 10.12 9.09
CA LEU A 51 -10.16 9.18 9.91
C LEU A 51 -9.85 7.76 9.44
N LEU A 52 -9.01 7.06 10.20
CA LEU A 52 -8.53 5.69 9.92
C LEU A 52 -8.80 4.81 11.14
N SER A 53 -9.18 3.56 10.93
CA SER A 53 -9.13 2.56 12.00
C SER A 53 -7.67 2.16 12.23
N ARG A 54 -7.31 1.88 13.49
CA ARG A 54 -5.95 1.51 13.88
C ARG A 54 -5.99 0.40 14.93
N PRO A 55 -5.19 -0.66 14.79
CA PRO A 55 -5.01 -1.62 15.86
C PRO A 55 -4.35 -0.93 17.07
N HIS A 56 -4.50 -1.54 18.24
CA HIS A 56 -3.83 -1.04 19.44
C HIS A 56 -2.31 -0.99 19.23
N ARG A 57 -1.63 0.03 19.76
CA ARG A 57 -0.18 0.26 19.57
C ARG A 57 0.72 -0.90 20.04
N LEU A 58 0.19 -1.80 20.86
CA LEU A 58 0.90 -3.01 21.27
C LEU A 58 0.99 -4.02 20.13
N PHE A 59 -0.06 -4.14 19.30
CA PHE A 59 -0.15 -5.12 18.23
C PHE A 59 0.24 -4.52 16.87
N GLY A 60 -0.02 -3.23 16.63
CA GLY A 60 0.28 -2.55 15.36
C GLY A 60 1.75 -2.18 15.15
N ARG A 61 2.69 -2.96 15.70
CA ARG A 61 4.14 -2.75 15.52
C ARG A 61 4.65 -3.52 14.31
N TYR A 62 5.55 -2.89 13.58
CA TYR A 62 6.17 -3.44 12.39
C TYR A 62 7.67 -3.26 12.43
N HIS A 63 8.35 -4.32 12.00
CA HIS A 63 9.77 -4.30 11.71
C HIS A 63 9.98 -4.04 10.22
N MET A 64 10.76 -3.02 9.88
CA MET A 64 11.15 -2.76 8.50
C MET A 64 12.44 -3.53 8.18
N LEU A 65 12.34 -4.48 7.26
CA LEU A 65 13.51 -5.18 6.73
C LEU A 65 14.38 -4.19 5.96
N GLU A 66 15.65 -4.08 6.36
CA GLU A 66 16.64 -3.26 5.66
C GLU A 66 17.01 -3.91 4.33
N GLY A 67 16.75 -3.19 3.24
CA GLY A 67 17.25 -3.52 1.91
C GLY A 67 18.56 -2.79 1.63
N GLN A 68 19.35 -3.27 0.67
CA GLN A 68 20.54 -2.58 0.15
C GLN A 68 20.22 -1.37 -0.74
N ASP A 69 18.98 -0.87 -0.71
CA ASP A 69 18.49 0.11 -1.66
C ASP A 69 18.69 1.57 -1.19
N PRO A 70 19.32 2.43 -2.01
CA PRO A 70 19.49 3.85 -1.72
C PRO A 70 18.16 4.66 -1.71
N SER A 71 17.03 4.02 -2.02
CA SER A 71 15.70 4.65 -2.08
C SER A 71 15.09 4.98 -0.71
N HIS A 72 15.77 4.64 0.40
CA HIS A 72 15.38 5.06 1.75
C HIS A 72 15.57 6.56 2.04
N GLN A 73 15.93 7.36 1.03
CA GLN A 73 15.86 8.81 1.09
C GLN A 73 14.41 9.22 1.37
N GLN A 74 14.20 9.99 2.44
CA GLN A 74 12.89 10.58 2.73
C GLN A 74 12.39 11.28 1.46
N SER A 75 11.18 10.95 1.01
CA SER A 75 10.60 11.58 -0.17
C SER A 75 10.68 13.10 0.00
N PRO A 76 11.24 13.82 -0.98
CA PRO A 76 11.37 15.27 -0.88
C PRO A 76 9.98 15.86 -0.64
N GLN A 77 9.85 16.65 0.43
CA GLN A 77 8.59 17.32 0.71
C GLN A 77 8.31 18.29 -0.43
N SER A 78 7.33 17.94 -1.26
CA SER A 78 6.95 18.71 -2.44
C SER A 78 5.86 19.71 -2.04
N PRO A 79 6.17 21.01 -1.96
CA PRO A 79 5.18 22.01 -1.60
C PRO A 79 4.02 21.95 -2.61
N GLY A 80 2.78 21.88 -2.13
CA GLY A 80 1.60 21.84 -3.00
C GLY A 80 1.24 20.45 -3.57
N LEU A 81 1.89 19.37 -3.12
CA LEU A 81 1.49 18.00 -3.47
C LEU A 81 0.02 17.72 -3.12
N LEU A 82 -0.40 18.05 -1.89
CA LEU A 82 -1.78 17.88 -1.44
C LEU A 82 -2.78 18.67 -2.29
N ALA A 83 -2.43 19.89 -2.69
CA ALA A 83 -3.26 20.70 -3.57
C ALA A 83 -3.38 20.07 -4.98
N SER A 84 -2.31 19.48 -5.47
CA SER A 84 -2.30 18.76 -6.76
C SER A 84 -3.12 17.47 -6.71
N ILE A 85 -2.97 16.67 -5.65
CA ILE A 85 -3.79 15.47 -5.41
C ILE A 85 -5.26 15.86 -5.35
N ARG A 86 -5.62 16.88 -4.56
CA ARG A 86 -7.01 17.34 -4.42
C ARG A 86 -7.65 17.76 -5.75
N ARG A 87 -6.86 18.25 -6.72
CA ARG A 87 -7.36 18.61 -8.05
C ARG A 87 -7.55 17.42 -8.98
N ARG A 88 -6.71 16.38 -8.88
CA ARG A 88 -6.65 15.30 -9.88
C ARG A 88 -7.22 13.97 -9.42
N TRP A 89 -7.35 13.70 -8.13
CA TRP A 89 -7.68 12.37 -7.60
C TRP A 89 -8.98 11.73 -8.14
N GLN A 90 -9.92 12.54 -8.65
CA GLN A 90 -11.16 12.03 -9.27
C GLN A 90 -10.98 11.61 -10.74
N GLN A 91 -9.94 12.09 -11.41
CA GLN A 91 -9.67 11.89 -12.84
C GLN A 91 -8.40 11.06 -13.10
N ASP A 92 -7.54 10.96 -12.09
CA ASP A 92 -6.21 10.34 -12.14
C ASP A 92 -6.18 9.23 -11.06
N GLY A 93 -6.50 8.00 -11.46
CA GLY A 93 -6.66 6.86 -10.57
C GLY A 93 -7.12 5.58 -11.28
N ILE A 94 -7.92 4.76 -10.61
CA ILE A 94 -8.43 3.47 -11.14
C ILE A 94 -9.19 3.66 -12.46
N ASN A 95 -9.92 4.76 -12.60
CA ASN A 95 -10.69 5.09 -13.80
C ASN A 95 -9.85 5.51 -15.02
N SER A 96 -8.54 5.73 -14.83
CA SER A 96 -7.62 6.17 -15.89
C SER A 96 -6.35 5.32 -15.93
N LEU A 97 -6.36 4.13 -15.32
CA LEU A 97 -5.19 3.27 -15.22
C LEU A 97 -4.92 2.54 -16.55
N GLY A 98 -3.82 2.90 -17.23
CA GLY A 98 -3.32 2.19 -18.40
C GLY A 98 -2.28 1.16 -18.00
N TYR A 99 -2.51 -0.11 -18.33
CA TYR A 99 -1.54 -1.17 -18.07
C TYR A 99 -1.72 -2.32 -19.07
N ARG A 100 -0.66 -3.11 -19.23
CA ARG A 100 -0.69 -4.37 -19.98
C ARG A 100 -0.10 -5.49 -19.13
N LEU A 101 -0.86 -6.56 -18.95
CA LEU A 101 -0.37 -7.77 -18.30
C LEU A 101 0.65 -8.47 -19.22
N LEU A 102 1.89 -8.63 -18.75
CA LEU A 102 2.96 -9.31 -19.47
C LEU A 102 3.02 -10.80 -19.11
N SER A 103 2.93 -11.13 -17.82
CA SER A 103 2.87 -12.51 -17.34
C SER A 103 2.04 -12.64 -16.06
N LYS A 104 1.46 -13.83 -15.88
CA LYS A 104 0.78 -14.26 -14.66
C LYS A 104 1.27 -15.66 -14.31
N GLU A 105 2.03 -15.76 -13.22
CA GLU A 105 2.64 -17.00 -12.76
C GLU A 105 2.08 -17.38 -11.39
N LEU A 106 1.45 -18.56 -11.30
CA LEU A 106 0.95 -19.08 -10.03
C LEU A 106 2.08 -19.84 -9.33
N GLN A 107 2.49 -19.34 -8.18
CA GLN A 107 3.48 -20.00 -7.31
C GLN A 107 2.75 -20.68 -6.14
N PRO A 108 3.40 -21.63 -5.44
CA PRO A 108 2.75 -22.34 -4.32
C PRO A 108 2.23 -21.43 -3.19
N LEU A 109 2.82 -20.24 -3.01
CA LEU A 109 2.49 -19.32 -1.91
C LEU A 109 1.97 -17.96 -2.36
N TYR A 110 2.04 -17.63 -3.66
CA TYR A 110 1.63 -16.32 -4.19
C TYR A 110 1.38 -16.38 -5.69
N THR A 111 0.75 -15.34 -6.25
CA THR A 111 0.68 -15.16 -7.71
C THR A 111 1.56 -13.98 -8.10
N SER A 112 2.50 -14.19 -9.02
CA SER A 112 3.34 -13.14 -9.58
C SER A 112 2.67 -12.56 -10.82
N LEU A 113 2.39 -11.26 -10.81
CA LEU A 113 1.87 -10.51 -11.95
C LEU A 113 2.94 -9.56 -12.44
N THR A 114 3.44 -9.78 -13.67
CA THR A 114 4.33 -8.81 -14.31
C THR A 114 3.51 -7.92 -15.21
N VAL A 115 3.55 -6.61 -14.96
CA VAL A 115 2.73 -5.62 -15.66
C VAL A 115 3.60 -4.52 -16.27
N ASP A 116 3.22 -4.07 -17.47
CA ASP A 116 3.75 -2.89 -18.13
C ASP A 116 2.81 -1.71 -17.85
N ILE A 117 3.25 -0.81 -16.97
CA ILE A 117 2.50 0.39 -16.54
C ILE A 117 2.70 1.60 -17.47
N ASN A 118 3.58 1.50 -18.47
CA ASN A 118 3.79 2.55 -19.47
C ASN A 118 2.87 2.36 -20.67
N PHE A 119 1.92 1.42 -20.59
CA PHE A 119 0.96 1.17 -21.63
C PHE A 119 -0.09 2.28 -21.65
N PRO A 120 -0.32 2.96 -22.79
CA PRO A 120 -1.29 4.04 -22.86
C PRO A 120 -2.69 3.51 -22.52
N THR A 121 -3.49 4.33 -21.84
CA THR A 121 -4.92 4.08 -21.75
C THR A 121 -5.49 4.05 -23.16
N SER A 122 -6.06 2.93 -23.57
CA SER A 122 -6.97 2.93 -24.71
C SER A 122 -8.18 3.76 -24.32
N GLN A 123 -8.17 5.05 -24.68
CA GLN A 123 -9.41 5.83 -24.68
C GLN A 123 -10.41 5.12 -25.60
N PRO A 124 -11.66 4.90 -25.20
CA PRO A 124 -12.75 4.78 -26.17
C PRO A 124 -12.92 6.09 -26.95
#